data_AF-A0A7C5KND1-F1
#
_entry.id   AF-A0A7C5KND1-F1
#
_cell.length_a   1.000
_cell.length_b   1.000
_cell.length_c   1.000
_cell.angle_alpha   90.00
_cell.angle_beta   90.00
_cell.angle_gamma   90.00
#
_symmetry.space_group_name_H-M   'P 1'
#
loop_
_entity.id
_entity.type
_entity.pdbx_description
1 polymer ?
#
loop_
_entity_poly.entity_id
_entity_poly.type
_entity_poly.pdbx_seq_one_letter_code
_entity_poly.pdbx_strand_id
1 'polypeptide(L)'
;MEAREDVLFSCWIQEVGEDIGFLQEFFARASGLGEAIMKVRKAAMEQGCQDPVVFQCDPVELDGDVEGLEPGPEAEVFWSVGRVFFDPGPGESEPDFVFPWGVVPSSGEGEVDTSEIGPGFERSSDEDGIEYLGANVSGPELFPLYCRLLQLHPSYAVFWYVLHGHWAEKEEEDMEGPEEGPDRFLVNEDLSTPEKIIAHLESRPLDSVRNGFVTLTAYLEEGETNLSISDHKRIMVSSRSPSIVDAYQKTLEEAGLGLHPNLASIDAGVHHRHYRLPGSLPKEDLARSLLDSGFRVWDRGRGAAEP
;
A
#
# COMPACT_ATOMS: atom_id res chain seq x y z
N MET A 1 -11.80 6.15 28.25
CA MET A 1 -11.54 6.34 26.83
C MET A 1 -11.37 7.83 26.66
N GLU A 2 -10.13 8.29 26.83
CA GLU A 2 -9.78 9.69 26.55
C GLU A 2 -10.04 9.93 25.06
N ALA A 3 -10.64 11.07 24.72
CA ALA A 3 -10.78 11.46 23.32
C ALA A 3 -9.37 11.66 22.77
N ARG A 4 -9.03 10.99 21.66
CA ARG A 4 -7.81 11.28 20.91
C ARG A 4 -7.81 12.75 20.52
N GLU A 5 -6.65 13.40 20.63
CA GLU A 5 -6.50 14.75 20.09
C GLU A 5 -6.30 14.63 18.58
N ASP A 6 -7.14 15.29 17.79
CA ASP A 6 -7.01 15.22 16.34
C ASP A 6 -5.67 15.83 15.89
N VAL A 7 -4.85 15.01 15.23
CA VAL A 7 -3.64 15.45 14.52
C VAL A 7 -4.06 16.19 13.27
N LEU A 8 -3.31 17.24 12.93
CA LEU A 8 -3.49 17.95 11.68
C LEU A 8 -2.56 17.36 10.62
N PHE A 9 -3.12 17.06 9.44
CA PHE A 9 -2.39 16.56 8.29
C PHE A 9 -2.46 17.55 7.14
N SER A 10 -1.35 17.76 6.43
CA SER A 10 -1.34 18.37 5.09
C SER A 10 -1.33 17.26 4.05
N CYS A 11 -2.28 17.28 3.13
CA CYS A 11 -2.35 16.37 2.00
C CYS A 11 -2.42 17.16 0.68
N TRP A 12 -1.60 16.77 -0.29
CA TRP A 12 -1.65 17.31 -1.65
C TRP A 12 -2.59 16.46 -2.51
N ILE A 13 -3.60 17.11 -3.10
CA ILE A 13 -4.48 16.51 -4.10
C ILE A 13 -3.96 16.83 -5.49
N GLN A 14 -3.82 15.79 -6.29
CA GLN A 14 -3.58 15.86 -7.73
C GLN A 14 -4.87 15.51 -8.48
N GLU A 15 -5.16 16.31 -9.50
CA GLU A 15 -6.12 15.96 -10.55
C GLU A 15 -5.44 16.19 -11.90
N VAL A 16 -5.57 15.21 -12.78
CA VAL A 16 -5.09 15.29 -14.17
C VAL A 16 -6.32 15.32 -15.07
N GLY A 17 -6.37 16.28 -15.99
CA GLY A 17 -7.40 16.38 -17.03
C GLY A 17 -6.76 16.52 -18.40
N GLU A 18 -7.52 16.32 -19.48
CA GLU A 18 -7.01 16.23 -20.86
C GLU A 18 -6.12 17.42 -21.32
N ASP A 19 -6.37 18.62 -20.78
CA ASP A 19 -5.65 19.85 -21.17
C ASP A 19 -4.86 20.50 -20.03
N ILE A 20 -5.15 20.16 -18.77
CA ILE A 20 -4.55 20.81 -17.61
C ILE A 20 -4.64 19.90 -16.38
N GLY A 21 -3.52 19.73 -15.68
CA GLY A 21 -3.47 19.12 -14.36
C GLY A 21 -3.27 20.18 -13.29
N PHE A 22 -3.64 19.86 -12.05
CA PHE A 22 -3.30 20.72 -10.92
C PHE A 22 -2.97 19.93 -9.64
N LEU A 23 -2.20 20.59 -8.79
CA LEU A 23 -1.95 20.24 -7.41
C LEU A 23 -2.58 21.30 -6.50
N GLN A 24 -3.27 20.86 -5.45
CA GLN A 24 -3.86 21.74 -4.43
C GLN A 24 -3.62 21.14 -3.04
N GLU A 25 -3.25 21.99 -2.10
CA GLU A 25 -2.99 21.58 -0.72
C GLU A 25 -4.28 21.63 0.10
N PHE A 26 -4.51 20.56 0.85
CA PHE A 26 -5.60 20.41 1.79
C PHE A 26 -5.05 20.10 3.17
N PHE A 27 -5.76 20.53 4.20
CA PHE A 27 -5.43 20.25 5.59
C PHE A 27 -6.63 19.56 6.24
N ALA A 28 -6.41 18.49 7.00
CA ALA A 28 -7.49 17.80 7.70
C ALA A 28 -7.11 17.46 9.15
N ARG A 29 -8.03 17.74 10.07
CA ARG A 29 -7.95 17.23 11.44
C ARG A 29 -8.52 15.81 11.48
N ALA A 30 -7.71 14.86 11.94
CA ALA A 30 -8.06 13.46 11.94
C ALA A 30 -7.35 12.68 13.06
N SER A 31 -7.92 11.55 13.44
CA SER A 31 -7.32 10.62 14.41
C SER A 31 -6.20 9.76 13.81
N GLY A 32 -5.97 9.89 12.50
CA GLY A 32 -4.86 9.30 11.78
C GLY A 32 -4.89 9.54 10.26
N LEU A 33 -3.82 9.14 9.59
CA LEU A 33 -3.50 9.43 8.20
C LEU A 33 -4.55 8.89 7.22
N GLY A 34 -5.04 7.68 7.45
CA GLY A 34 -6.09 7.09 6.62
C GLY A 34 -7.43 7.84 6.72
N GLU A 35 -7.76 8.40 7.88
CA GLU A 35 -8.94 9.24 8.04
C GLU A 35 -8.73 10.61 7.37
N ALA A 36 -7.57 11.23 7.55
CA ALA A 36 -7.22 12.49 6.87
C ALA A 36 -7.35 12.36 5.35
N ILE A 37 -6.75 11.32 4.76
CA ILE A 37 -6.85 11.02 3.32
C ILE A 37 -8.32 10.93 2.87
N MET A 38 -9.17 10.22 3.61
CA MET A 38 -10.58 10.08 3.26
C MET A 38 -11.37 11.39 3.37
N LYS A 39 -11.11 12.20 4.41
CA LYS A 39 -11.73 13.52 4.58
C LYS A 39 -11.32 14.46 3.45
N VAL A 40 -10.02 14.51 3.12
CA VAL A 40 -9.48 15.36 2.06
C VAL A 40 -10.05 14.97 0.69
N ARG A 41 -10.05 13.68 0.33
CA ARG A 41 -10.61 13.23 -0.96
C ARG A 41 -12.10 13.60 -1.08
N LYS A 42 -12.88 13.42 -0.01
CA LYS A 42 -14.29 13.81 0.02
C LYS A 42 -14.44 15.33 -0.22
N ALA A 43 -13.67 16.15 0.50
CA ALA A 43 -13.71 17.61 0.35
C ALA A 43 -13.29 18.07 -1.06
N ALA A 44 -12.29 17.44 -1.66
CA ALA A 44 -11.87 17.72 -3.02
C ALA A 44 -12.99 17.42 -4.03
N MET A 45 -13.67 16.28 -3.88
CA MET A 45 -14.84 15.94 -4.71
C MET A 45 -15.99 16.94 -4.55
N GLU A 46 -16.25 17.41 -3.33
CA GLU A 46 -17.27 18.44 -3.05
C GLU A 46 -16.91 19.80 -3.70
N GLN A 47 -15.62 20.08 -3.89
CA GLN A 47 -15.13 21.21 -4.69
C GLN A 47 -15.15 20.99 -6.20
N GLY A 48 -15.65 19.86 -6.66
CA GLY A 48 -15.81 19.53 -8.08
C GLY A 48 -14.67 18.73 -8.70
N CYS A 49 -13.68 18.29 -7.91
CA CYS A 49 -12.67 17.35 -8.40
C CYS A 49 -13.34 16.02 -8.78
N GLN A 50 -13.03 15.47 -9.95
CA GLN A 50 -13.71 14.26 -10.44
C GLN A 50 -13.10 12.98 -9.89
N ASP A 51 -11.76 12.88 -9.92
CA ASP A 51 -11.03 11.75 -9.36
C ASP A 51 -9.77 12.22 -8.62
N PRO A 52 -9.94 12.79 -7.41
CA PRO A 52 -8.81 13.32 -6.66
C PRO A 52 -7.90 12.19 -6.17
N VAL A 53 -6.63 12.29 -6.54
CA VAL A 53 -5.55 11.43 -6.07
C VAL A 53 -4.78 12.15 -4.97
N VAL A 54 -4.57 11.49 -3.84
CA VAL A 54 -3.66 12.03 -2.82
C VAL A 54 -2.23 11.74 -3.28
N PHE A 55 -1.52 12.78 -3.67
CA PHE A 55 -0.14 12.72 -4.15
C PHE A 55 0.86 12.58 -3.00
N GLN A 56 0.57 13.23 -1.88
CA GLN A 56 1.43 13.24 -0.69
C GLN A 56 0.57 13.54 0.53
N CYS A 57 0.91 12.99 1.70
CA CYS A 57 0.29 13.44 2.94
C CYS A 57 1.20 13.25 4.18
N ASP A 58 1.27 14.28 5.02
CA ASP A 58 2.10 14.32 6.23
C ASP A 58 1.35 14.93 7.43
N PRO A 59 1.64 14.49 8.66
CA PRO A 59 1.30 15.25 9.86
C PRO A 59 2.07 16.57 9.87
N VAL A 60 1.40 17.65 10.28
CA VAL A 60 1.98 18.99 10.35
C VAL A 60 1.58 19.69 11.63
N GLU A 61 2.51 20.44 12.20
CA GLU A 61 2.23 21.43 13.23
C GLU A 61 2.06 22.79 12.55
N LEU A 62 0.90 23.42 12.72
CA LEU A 62 0.72 24.80 12.26
C LEU A 62 1.10 25.76 13.37
N ASP A 63 2.23 26.44 13.18
CA ASP A 63 2.59 27.61 13.97
C ASP A 63 1.77 28.83 13.51
N GLY A 64 0.54 28.95 14.02
CA GLY A 64 -0.34 30.10 13.79
C GLY A 64 -1.44 29.89 12.73
N ASP A 65 -2.18 30.96 12.44
CA ASP A 65 -3.20 30.95 11.39
C ASP A 65 -2.53 30.93 10.01
N VAL A 66 -2.78 29.89 9.21
CA VAL A 66 -2.33 29.85 7.81
C VAL A 66 -3.20 30.80 6.99
N GLU A 67 -2.61 31.91 6.56
CA GLU A 67 -3.29 32.87 5.69
C GLU A 67 -3.65 32.22 4.34
N GLY A 68 -4.87 32.48 3.84
CA GLY A 68 -5.30 32.00 2.52
C GLY A 68 -5.87 30.58 2.50
N LEU A 69 -6.26 30.04 3.66
CA LEU A 69 -7.07 28.82 3.73
C LEU A 69 -8.57 29.13 3.68
N GLU A 70 -9.30 28.36 2.88
CA GLU A 70 -10.75 28.32 2.91
C GLU A 70 -11.23 27.13 3.74
N PRO A 71 -12.18 27.33 4.68
CA PRO A 71 -12.72 26.25 5.47
C PRO A 71 -13.73 25.43 4.66
N GLY A 72 -13.67 24.12 4.84
CA GLY A 72 -14.70 23.21 4.38
C GLY A 72 -16.02 23.35 5.14
N PRO A 73 -17.11 22.76 4.61
CA PRO A 73 -18.45 22.91 5.18
C PRO A 73 -18.56 22.48 6.65
N GLU A 74 -17.74 21.52 7.06
CA GLU A 74 -17.72 20.95 8.42
C GLU A 74 -16.56 21.51 9.28
N ALA A 75 -15.73 22.42 8.76
CA ALA A 75 -14.53 22.98 9.42
C ALA A 75 -13.50 21.94 9.92
N GLU A 76 -13.61 20.68 9.49
CA GLU A 76 -12.62 19.62 9.75
C GLU A 76 -11.54 19.54 8.67
N VAL A 77 -11.82 20.14 7.50
CA VAL A 77 -10.92 20.21 6.35
C VAL A 77 -10.79 21.67 5.91
N PHE A 78 -9.60 22.07 5.52
CA PHE A 78 -9.26 23.39 4.97
C PHE A 78 -8.46 23.18 3.68
N TRP A 79 -8.41 24.17 2.79
CA TRP A 79 -7.58 24.07 1.59
C TRP A 79 -6.99 25.40 1.19
N SER A 80 -5.85 25.35 0.50
CA SER A 80 -5.27 26.53 -0.13
C SER A 80 -6.18 27.04 -1.24
N VAL A 81 -6.42 28.35 -1.30
CA VAL A 81 -7.12 28.98 -2.44
C VAL A 81 -6.30 28.84 -3.73
N GLY A 82 -4.97 28.79 -3.61
CA GLY A 82 -4.06 28.59 -4.73
C GLY A 82 -4.05 27.15 -5.25
N ARG A 83 -3.90 27.02 -6.57
CA ARG A 83 -3.62 25.76 -7.27
C ARG A 83 -2.32 25.90 -8.07
N VAL A 84 -1.52 24.86 -8.07
CA VAL A 84 -0.31 24.75 -8.92
C VAL A 84 -0.71 23.97 -10.17
N PHE A 85 -0.77 24.64 -11.31
CA PHE A 85 -1.15 24.03 -12.58
C PHE A 85 0.08 23.50 -13.32
N PHE A 86 -0.09 22.36 -14.00
CA PHE A 86 0.92 21.77 -14.86
C PHE A 86 0.30 21.28 -16.18
N ASP A 87 1.13 21.21 -17.21
CA ASP A 87 0.78 20.58 -18.49
C ASP A 87 0.96 19.06 -18.30
N PRO A 88 -0.12 18.27 -18.35
CA PRO A 88 -0.02 16.82 -18.21
C PRO A 88 0.64 16.19 -19.44
N GLY A 89 0.76 16.90 -20.56
CA GLY A 89 1.28 16.32 -21.80
C GLY A 89 0.18 15.79 -22.71
N PRO A 90 0.50 15.58 -24.00
CA PRO A 90 -0.50 15.32 -25.02
C PRO A 90 -1.15 13.93 -24.87
N GLY A 91 -2.43 13.92 -24.51
CA GLY A 91 -3.25 12.71 -24.40
C GLY A 91 -3.23 12.05 -23.02
N GLU A 92 -2.62 12.69 -22.03
CA GLU A 92 -2.66 12.27 -20.63
C GLU A 92 -3.91 12.84 -19.97
N SER A 93 -4.74 11.96 -19.40
CA SER A 93 -5.97 12.33 -18.71
C SER A 93 -6.05 11.74 -17.29
N GLU A 94 -5.02 11.01 -16.89
CA GLU A 94 -4.89 10.35 -15.59
C GLU A 94 -3.41 10.41 -15.18
N PRO A 95 -3.08 10.36 -13.87
CA PRO A 95 -1.69 10.26 -13.43
C PRO A 95 -1.05 8.96 -13.92
N ASP A 96 0.21 9.03 -14.37
CA ASP A 96 1.00 7.87 -14.79
C ASP A 96 1.11 6.78 -13.70
N PHE A 97 1.12 7.19 -12.43
CA PHE A 97 1.17 6.29 -11.29
C PHE A 97 0.35 6.83 -10.12
N VAL A 98 -0.48 5.95 -9.54
CA VAL A 98 -1.22 6.23 -8.31
C VAL A 98 -0.74 5.24 -7.26
N PHE A 99 -0.22 5.74 -6.13
CA PHE A 99 0.20 4.87 -5.03
C PHE A 99 -0.98 4.00 -4.55
N PRO A 100 -0.76 2.70 -4.33
CA PRO A 100 -1.82 1.83 -3.81
C PRO A 100 -2.27 2.23 -2.41
N TRP A 101 -3.53 1.89 -2.08
CA TRP A 101 -4.05 2.06 -0.74
C TRP A 101 -3.17 1.37 0.31
N GLY A 102 -2.94 2.07 1.42
CA GLY A 102 -2.11 1.62 2.51
C GLY A 102 -0.72 2.26 2.54
N VAL A 103 -0.28 2.88 1.45
CA VAL A 103 0.94 3.69 1.40
C VAL A 103 0.66 5.04 0.75
N VAL A 104 1.30 6.09 1.24
CA VAL A 104 1.25 7.44 0.64
C VAL A 104 2.63 8.07 0.74
N PRO A 105 3.08 8.81 -0.28
CA PRO A 105 4.31 9.57 -0.18
C PRO A 105 4.28 10.63 0.92
N SER A 106 5.46 10.92 1.44
CA SER A 106 5.73 11.97 2.42
C SER A 106 6.66 13.03 1.80
N SER A 107 6.61 14.24 2.33
CA SER A 107 7.52 15.36 2.01
C SER A 107 8.96 15.14 2.46
N GLY A 108 9.23 14.06 3.20
CA GLY A 108 10.59 13.69 3.60
C GLY A 108 11.51 13.44 2.40
N GLU A 109 12.76 13.88 2.49
CA GLU A 109 13.77 13.62 1.46
C GLU A 109 14.01 12.10 1.33
N GLY A 110 13.75 11.55 0.13
CA GLY A 110 14.07 10.17 -0.26
C GLY A 110 15.37 10.07 -1.05
N GLU A 111 15.75 8.85 -1.45
CA GLU A 111 16.88 8.64 -2.37
C GLU A 111 16.55 9.09 -3.80
N VAL A 112 15.27 9.07 -4.17
CA VAL A 112 14.73 9.54 -5.45
C VAL A 112 13.46 10.36 -5.23
N ASP A 113 13.09 11.16 -6.23
CA ASP A 113 11.85 11.92 -6.19
C ASP A 113 10.63 11.01 -6.39
N THR A 114 9.50 11.36 -5.77
CA THR A 114 8.21 10.66 -5.94
C THR A 114 7.82 10.50 -7.41
N SER A 115 8.16 11.48 -8.25
CA SER A 115 7.89 11.45 -9.69
C SER A 115 8.70 10.41 -10.45
N GLU A 116 9.75 9.84 -9.86
CA GLU A 116 10.53 8.76 -10.47
C GLU A 116 9.89 7.37 -10.26
N ILE A 117 8.91 7.27 -9.36
CA ILE A 117 8.15 6.04 -9.14
C ILE A 117 7.08 5.90 -10.22
N GLY A 118 7.23 4.88 -11.05
CA GLY A 118 6.27 4.53 -12.10
C GLY A 118 5.92 3.04 -12.10
N PRO A 119 4.90 2.65 -12.89
CA PRO A 119 4.55 1.25 -13.09
C PRO A 119 5.67 0.52 -13.83
N GLY A 120 5.99 -0.70 -13.39
CA GLY A 120 7.06 -1.50 -13.99
C GLY A 120 7.48 -2.63 -13.07
N PHE A 121 8.40 -3.48 -13.53
CA PHE A 121 9.00 -4.50 -12.68
C PHE A 121 10.50 -4.63 -12.89
N GLU A 122 11.18 -5.13 -11.87
CA GLU A 122 12.60 -5.47 -11.88
C GLU A 122 12.78 -6.98 -11.69
N ARG A 123 13.92 -7.52 -12.15
CA ARG A 123 14.32 -8.92 -11.96
C ARG A 123 15.74 -8.96 -11.42
N SER A 124 15.95 -9.72 -10.36
CA SER A 124 17.27 -9.94 -9.77
C SER A 124 17.44 -11.40 -9.33
N SER A 125 18.66 -11.78 -8.95
CA SER A 125 18.97 -13.10 -8.40
C SER A 125 20.04 -12.99 -7.33
N ASP A 126 19.97 -13.84 -6.31
CA ASP A 126 20.98 -13.92 -5.25
C ASP A 126 22.00 -15.05 -5.46
N GLU A 127 22.99 -15.13 -4.56
CA GLU A 127 24.05 -16.13 -4.61
C GLU A 127 23.55 -17.56 -4.38
N ASP A 128 22.39 -17.73 -3.74
CA ASP A 128 21.75 -19.02 -3.48
C ASP A 128 20.88 -19.48 -4.66
N GLY A 129 20.86 -18.73 -5.75
CA GLY A 129 20.09 -19.02 -6.95
C GLY A 129 18.58 -18.80 -6.79
N ILE A 130 18.17 -17.97 -5.83
CA ILE A 130 16.79 -17.49 -5.74
C ILE A 130 16.65 -16.30 -6.69
N GLU A 131 15.66 -16.37 -7.55
CA GLU A 131 15.26 -15.30 -8.46
C GLU A 131 14.13 -14.49 -7.85
N TYR A 132 14.20 -13.17 -8.05
CA TYR A 132 13.23 -12.20 -7.53
C TYR A 132 12.61 -11.38 -8.66
N LEU A 133 11.31 -11.15 -8.57
CA LEU A 133 10.60 -10.11 -9.31
C LEU A 133 9.98 -9.13 -8.31
N GLY A 134 10.20 -7.84 -8.51
CA GLY A 134 9.54 -6.78 -7.76
C GLY A 134 8.81 -5.85 -8.71
N ALA A 135 7.50 -5.67 -8.53
CA ALA A 135 6.67 -4.86 -9.42
C ALA A 135 5.99 -3.70 -8.69
N ASN A 136 6.15 -2.50 -9.25
CA ASN A 136 5.34 -1.34 -8.92
C ASN A 136 4.07 -1.41 -9.77
N VAL A 137 2.92 -1.42 -9.10
CA VAL A 137 1.61 -1.50 -9.76
C VAL A 137 0.76 -0.35 -9.24
N SER A 138 0.14 0.39 -10.15
CA SER A 138 -0.76 1.49 -9.78
C SER A 138 -1.93 0.95 -8.95
N GLY A 139 -2.40 1.75 -7.99
CA GLY A 139 -3.39 1.35 -6.97
C GLY A 139 -4.64 0.63 -7.51
N PRO A 140 -5.29 1.13 -8.57
CA PRO A 140 -6.45 0.45 -9.17
C PRO A 140 -6.14 -0.96 -9.71
N GLU A 141 -4.93 -1.19 -10.20
CA GLU A 141 -4.51 -2.42 -10.88
C GLU A 141 -3.83 -3.45 -9.96
N LEU A 142 -3.42 -3.05 -8.75
CA LEU A 142 -2.69 -3.94 -7.81
C LEU A 142 -3.44 -5.24 -7.52
N PHE A 143 -4.71 -5.13 -7.08
CA PHE A 143 -5.49 -6.32 -6.73
C PHE A 143 -5.90 -7.16 -7.94
N PRO A 144 -6.43 -6.58 -9.05
CA PRO A 144 -6.70 -7.33 -10.27
C PRO A 144 -5.48 -8.10 -10.79
N LEU A 145 -4.30 -7.46 -10.81
CA LEU A 145 -3.08 -8.11 -11.28
C LEU A 145 -2.64 -9.22 -10.33
N TYR A 146 -2.68 -9.01 -9.01
CA TYR A 146 -2.37 -10.06 -8.04
C TYR A 146 -3.30 -11.28 -8.20
N CYS A 147 -4.60 -11.07 -8.44
CA CYS A 147 -5.55 -12.15 -8.71
C CYS A 147 -5.18 -12.94 -9.98
N ARG A 148 -4.75 -12.26 -11.06
CA ARG A 148 -4.29 -12.92 -12.29
C ARG A 148 -3.05 -13.76 -12.04
N LEU A 149 -2.08 -13.25 -11.26
CA LEU A 149 -0.86 -13.98 -10.91
C LEU A 149 -1.18 -15.21 -10.04
N LEU A 150 -2.12 -15.08 -9.09
CA LEU A 150 -2.59 -16.23 -8.30
C LEU A 150 -3.12 -17.37 -9.18
N GLN A 151 -3.82 -17.03 -10.26
CA GLN A 151 -4.43 -18.01 -11.17
C GLN A 151 -3.44 -18.76 -12.07
N LEU A 152 -2.15 -18.41 -12.07
CA LEU A 152 -1.13 -19.17 -12.80
C LEU A 152 -0.93 -20.58 -12.24
N HIS A 153 -1.29 -20.79 -10.97
CA HIS A 153 -1.14 -22.08 -10.29
C HIS A 153 -2.49 -22.56 -9.75
N PRO A 154 -2.81 -23.87 -9.90
CA PRO A 154 -4.10 -24.40 -9.48
C PRO A 154 -4.25 -24.50 -7.95
N SER A 155 -3.12 -24.52 -7.22
CA SER A 155 -3.12 -24.69 -5.78
C SER A 155 -1.87 -24.10 -5.13
N TYR A 156 -2.02 -23.66 -3.89
CA TYR A 156 -1.00 -23.16 -2.98
C TYR A 156 -0.95 -24.04 -1.74
N ALA A 157 0.24 -24.25 -1.19
CA ALA A 157 0.40 -25.07 0.01
C ALA A 157 -0.06 -24.32 1.27
N VAL A 158 0.14 -23.00 1.31
CA VAL A 158 -0.28 -22.17 2.43
C VAL A 158 -0.45 -20.72 1.97
N PHE A 159 -1.37 -20.01 2.61
CA PHE A 159 -1.52 -18.57 2.52
C PHE A 159 -1.25 -17.94 3.89
N TRP A 160 -0.54 -16.82 3.96
CA TRP A 160 -0.27 -16.16 5.24
C TRP A 160 -0.35 -14.64 5.20
N TYR A 161 -0.66 -14.09 6.37
CA TYR A 161 -0.50 -12.69 6.71
C TYR A 161 0.77 -12.53 7.56
N VAL A 162 1.51 -11.47 7.29
CA VAL A 162 2.42 -10.86 8.26
C VAL A 162 1.78 -9.58 8.74
N LEU A 163 1.46 -9.50 10.03
CA LEU A 163 1.03 -8.26 10.67
C LEU A 163 2.26 -7.57 11.25
N HIS A 164 2.69 -6.50 10.62
CA HIS A 164 3.99 -5.89 10.89
C HIS A 164 4.09 -5.23 12.25
N GLY A 165 5.31 -5.18 12.77
CA GLY A 165 5.70 -4.61 14.04
C GLY A 165 5.49 -3.11 14.16
N HIS A 166 5.84 -2.38 13.09
CA HIS A 166 5.70 -0.94 12.93
C HIS A 166 4.24 -0.47 12.74
N TRP A 167 3.28 -1.28 13.20
CA TRP A 167 1.86 -0.95 13.21
C TRP A 167 1.63 0.16 14.23
N ALA A 168 1.63 1.41 13.76
CA ALA A 168 1.40 2.56 14.61
C ALA A 168 -0.01 2.47 15.23
N GLU A 169 -0.10 2.05 16.50
CA GLU A 169 -1.35 2.15 17.26
C GLU A 169 -1.63 3.61 17.64
N LYS A 170 -0.59 4.45 17.75
CA LYS A 170 -0.67 5.90 17.95
C LYS A 170 0.20 6.59 16.89
N GLU A 171 -0.43 7.40 16.05
CA GLU A 171 0.28 8.27 15.10
C GLU A 171 0.72 9.60 15.76
N GLU A 172 0.49 9.76 17.06
CA GLU A 172 0.48 11.06 17.75
C GLU A 172 1.83 11.49 18.36
N GLU A 173 2.69 10.60 18.83
CA GLU A 173 3.82 11.05 19.66
C GLU A 173 5.01 10.13 19.43
N ASP A 174 5.87 10.52 18.49
CA ASP A 174 7.31 10.65 18.69
C ASP A 174 8.00 10.78 17.32
N MET A 175 8.72 11.89 17.13
CA MET A 175 9.70 12.04 16.04
C MET A 175 10.91 11.09 16.19
N GLU A 176 10.85 10.17 17.16
CA GLU A 176 11.68 8.97 17.30
C GLU A 176 10.71 7.78 17.17
N GLY A 177 10.77 7.05 16.05
CA GLY A 177 9.69 6.14 15.59
C GLY A 177 9.09 5.19 16.64
N PRO A 178 7.83 4.76 16.45
CA PRO A 178 7.09 3.95 17.42
C PRO A 178 7.90 2.71 17.83
N GLU A 179 7.86 2.33 19.11
CA GLU A 179 8.43 1.05 19.56
C GLU A 179 7.87 -0.08 18.70
N GLU A 180 8.69 -0.60 17.78
CA GLU A 180 8.29 -1.65 16.85
C GLU A 180 7.94 -2.90 17.67
N GLY A 181 6.65 -3.26 17.67
CA GLY A 181 6.22 -4.55 18.20
C GLY A 181 6.79 -5.69 17.35
N PRO A 182 6.71 -6.96 17.78
CA PRO A 182 7.08 -8.06 16.91
C PRO A 182 6.07 -8.25 15.76
N ASP A 183 6.58 -8.68 14.61
CA ASP A 183 5.75 -9.21 13.52
C ASP A 183 4.96 -10.42 13.97
N ARG A 184 3.73 -10.56 13.47
CA ARG A 184 2.90 -11.74 13.69
C ARG A 184 2.62 -12.45 12.39
N PHE A 185 3.11 -13.67 12.30
CA PHE A 185 2.90 -14.57 11.17
C PHE A 185 1.67 -15.44 11.43
N LEU A 186 0.65 -15.30 10.59
CA LEU A 186 -0.61 -16.03 10.68
C LEU A 186 -0.81 -16.80 9.38
N VAL A 187 -0.84 -18.14 9.46
CA VAL A 187 -0.88 -19.04 8.29
C VAL A 187 -2.21 -19.78 8.20
N ASN A 188 -2.64 -20.09 6.98
CA ASN A 188 -3.84 -20.88 6.69
C ASN A 188 -3.60 -21.79 5.48
N GLU A 189 -3.65 -23.10 5.71
CA GLU A 189 -3.47 -24.15 4.68
C GLU A 189 -4.79 -24.48 3.96
N ASP A 190 -5.94 -24.11 4.52
CA ASP A 190 -7.25 -24.34 3.89
C ASP A 190 -7.53 -23.36 2.75
N LEU A 191 -6.88 -22.18 2.76
CA LEU A 191 -6.83 -21.20 1.67
C LEU A 191 -5.82 -21.62 0.59
N SER A 192 -6.01 -22.83 0.06
CA SER A 192 -5.07 -23.51 -0.85
C SER A 192 -5.37 -23.36 -2.33
N THR A 193 -6.38 -22.59 -2.74
CA THR A 193 -6.68 -22.36 -4.16
C THR A 193 -6.83 -20.86 -4.45
N PRO A 194 -6.57 -20.41 -5.70
CA PRO A 194 -6.74 -19.02 -6.09
C PRO A 194 -8.12 -18.47 -5.69
N GLU A 195 -9.19 -19.21 -5.95
CA GLU A 195 -10.57 -18.76 -5.70
C GLU A 195 -10.83 -18.52 -4.22
N LYS A 196 -10.30 -19.39 -3.35
CA LYS A 196 -10.45 -19.24 -1.89
C LYS A 196 -9.66 -18.03 -1.37
N ILE A 197 -8.43 -17.85 -1.86
CA ILE A 197 -7.58 -16.72 -1.48
C ILE A 197 -8.23 -15.42 -1.93
N ILE A 198 -8.67 -15.33 -3.19
CA ILE A 198 -9.32 -14.15 -3.75
C ILE A 198 -10.61 -13.84 -2.97
N ALA A 199 -11.49 -14.82 -2.77
CA ALA A 199 -12.73 -14.61 -2.02
C ALA A 199 -12.48 -14.15 -0.57
N HIS A 200 -11.42 -14.66 0.08
CA HIS A 200 -11.00 -14.22 1.40
C HIS A 200 -10.60 -12.74 1.39
N LEU A 201 -9.74 -12.33 0.45
CA LEU A 201 -9.26 -10.94 0.32
C LEU A 201 -10.40 -9.97 -0.05
N GLU A 202 -11.29 -10.35 -0.97
CA GLU A 202 -12.46 -9.56 -1.37
C GLU A 202 -13.45 -9.34 -0.22
N SER A 203 -13.56 -10.30 0.69
CA SER A 203 -14.44 -10.16 1.86
C SER A 203 -13.91 -9.19 2.92
N ARG A 204 -12.61 -8.81 2.84
CA ARG A 204 -11.91 -7.99 3.84
C ARG A 204 -10.90 -7.02 3.20
N PRO A 205 -11.29 -6.19 2.23
CA PRO A 205 -10.33 -5.40 1.45
C PRO A 205 -9.56 -4.38 2.31
N LEU A 206 -10.21 -3.82 3.33
CA LEU A 206 -9.61 -2.82 4.24
C LEU A 206 -8.58 -3.41 5.19
N ASP A 207 -8.71 -4.68 5.54
CA ASP A 207 -7.83 -5.40 6.47
C ASP A 207 -6.74 -6.21 5.78
N SER A 208 -6.74 -6.20 4.44
CA SER A 208 -5.84 -6.99 3.61
C SER A 208 -5.12 -6.09 2.60
N VAL A 209 -5.54 -6.10 1.34
CA VAL A 209 -4.82 -5.47 0.23
C VAL A 209 -4.63 -3.97 0.45
N ARG A 210 -5.60 -3.28 1.07
CA ARG A 210 -5.58 -1.83 1.31
C ARG A 210 -4.97 -1.42 2.66
N ASN A 211 -4.45 -2.36 3.45
CA ASN A 211 -3.87 -2.09 4.77
C ASN A 211 -2.35 -1.98 4.66
N GLY A 212 -1.77 -0.80 4.90
CA GLY A 212 -0.34 -0.56 4.84
C GLY A 212 0.51 -1.43 5.76
N PHE A 213 -0.06 -2.05 6.79
CA PHE A 213 0.68 -2.80 7.81
C PHE A 213 0.63 -4.32 7.65
N VAL A 214 0.21 -4.80 6.47
CA VAL A 214 0.13 -6.23 6.18
C VAL A 214 0.88 -6.61 4.91
N THR A 215 1.67 -7.68 5.02
CA THR A 215 2.14 -8.46 3.87
C THR A 215 1.27 -9.69 3.70
N LEU A 216 0.85 -9.95 2.47
CA LEU A 216 0.06 -11.12 2.09
C LEU A 216 0.93 -12.02 1.23
N THR A 217 0.98 -13.32 1.50
CA THR A 217 1.78 -14.24 0.70
C THR A 217 1.04 -15.55 0.44
N ALA A 218 1.06 -15.97 -0.82
CA ALA A 218 0.69 -17.32 -1.24
C ALA A 218 1.96 -18.11 -1.57
N TYR A 219 2.11 -19.28 -0.96
CA TYR A 219 3.29 -20.13 -1.11
C TYR A 219 3.02 -21.37 -1.94
N LEU A 220 3.94 -21.67 -2.85
CA LEU A 220 3.97 -22.85 -3.69
C LEU A 220 5.19 -23.69 -3.31
N GLU A 221 5.01 -24.99 -3.11
CA GLU A 221 6.14 -25.90 -2.89
C GLU A 221 7.07 -25.96 -4.11
N GLU A 222 6.50 -25.82 -5.32
CA GLU A 222 7.28 -25.81 -6.55
C GLU A 222 8.21 -24.59 -6.59
N GLY A 223 9.52 -24.85 -6.67
CA GLY A 223 10.54 -23.81 -6.62
C GLY A 223 10.60 -23.06 -5.29
N GLU A 224 9.95 -23.54 -4.23
CA GLU A 224 9.85 -22.82 -2.96
C GLU A 224 9.35 -21.37 -3.18
N THR A 225 8.32 -21.22 -4.01
CA THR A 225 7.93 -19.90 -4.54
C THR A 225 7.01 -19.15 -3.58
N ASN A 226 7.34 -17.89 -3.31
CA ASN A 226 6.45 -16.93 -2.65
C ASN A 226 5.91 -15.94 -3.68
N LEU A 227 4.59 -15.75 -3.71
CA LEU A 227 3.92 -14.65 -4.40
C LEU A 227 3.25 -13.75 -3.36
N SER A 228 3.73 -12.50 -3.25
CA SER A 228 3.32 -11.60 -2.17
C SER A 228 2.82 -10.24 -2.66
N ILE A 229 1.95 -9.63 -1.87
CA ILE A 229 1.79 -8.17 -1.81
C ILE A 229 2.52 -7.71 -0.54
N SER A 230 3.55 -6.88 -0.68
CA SER A 230 4.25 -6.31 0.48
C SER A 230 3.39 -5.28 1.23
N ASP A 231 3.81 -4.92 2.43
CA ASP A 231 3.30 -3.79 3.20
C ASP A 231 3.49 -2.46 2.49
N HIS A 232 4.53 -2.35 1.67
CA HIS A 232 4.79 -1.25 0.74
C HIS A 232 3.96 -1.33 -0.55
N LYS A 233 3.06 -2.32 -0.66
CA LYS A 233 2.10 -2.52 -1.75
C LYS A 233 2.69 -2.81 -3.12
N ARG A 234 3.87 -3.44 -3.14
CA ARG A 234 4.45 -4.02 -4.35
C ARG A 234 4.06 -5.48 -4.49
N ILE A 235 4.04 -5.97 -5.73
CA ILE A 235 3.96 -7.41 -5.97
C ILE A 235 5.39 -7.96 -5.97
N MET A 236 5.64 -8.94 -5.11
CA MET A 236 6.95 -9.58 -4.95
C MET A 236 6.85 -11.07 -5.25
N VAL A 237 7.72 -11.57 -6.13
CA VAL A 237 7.88 -13.01 -6.39
C VAL A 237 9.31 -13.40 -6.01
N SER A 238 9.47 -14.48 -5.25
CA SER A 238 10.78 -15.11 -5.00
C SER A 238 10.68 -16.59 -5.30
N SER A 239 11.57 -17.16 -6.11
CA SER A 239 11.52 -18.58 -6.47
C SER A 239 12.91 -19.11 -6.82
N ARG A 240 13.13 -20.40 -6.54
CA ARG A 240 14.25 -21.19 -7.06
C ARG A 240 13.96 -21.81 -8.43
N SER A 241 12.74 -21.64 -8.97
CA SER A 241 12.32 -22.21 -10.26
C SER A 241 12.28 -21.13 -11.34
N PRO A 242 13.25 -21.08 -12.26
CA PRO A 242 13.29 -20.10 -13.34
C PRO A 242 12.02 -20.12 -14.20
N SER A 243 11.45 -21.31 -14.46
CA SER A 243 10.25 -21.44 -15.27
C SER A 243 9.01 -20.83 -14.62
N ILE A 244 8.93 -20.84 -13.29
CA ILE A 244 7.85 -20.16 -12.56
C ILE A 244 8.04 -18.64 -12.66
N VAL A 245 9.26 -18.16 -12.46
CA VAL A 245 9.59 -16.73 -12.58
C VAL A 245 9.28 -16.20 -13.97
N ASP A 246 9.67 -16.93 -15.01
CA ASP A 246 9.38 -16.57 -16.41
C ASP A 246 7.86 -16.49 -16.68
N ALA A 247 7.05 -17.34 -16.06
CA ALA A 247 5.59 -17.29 -16.18
C ALA A 247 4.98 -16.06 -15.49
N TYR A 248 5.47 -15.71 -14.30
CA TYR A 248 5.07 -14.48 -13.61
C TYR A 248 5.49 -13.24 -14.41
N GLN A 249 6.75 -13.19 -14.87
CA GLN A 249 7.27 -12.10 -15.72
C GLN A 249 6.37 -11.89 -16.94
N LYS A 250 6.08 -12.96 -17.69
CA LYS A 250 5.22 -12.86 -18.86
C LYS A 250 3.84 -12.28 -18.54
N THR A 251 3.27 -12.63 -17.38
CA THR A 251 1.97 -12.11 -16.95
C THR A 251 2.03 -10.62 -16.59
N LEU A 252 3.14 -10.16 -16.00
CA LEU A 252 3.39 -8.73 -15.76
C LEU A 252 3.53 -7.95 -17.08
N GLU A 253 4.26 -8.50 -18.05
CA GLU A 253 4.41 -7.93 -19.40
C GLU A 253 3.06 -7.86 -20.14
N GLU A 254 2.25 -8.91 -20.06
CA GLU A 254 0.88 -8.94 -20.61
C GLU A 254 -0.07 -7.97 -19.90
N ALA A 255 0.25 -7.52 -18.69
CA ALA A 255 -0.47 -6.47 -17.98
C ALA A 255 0.03 -5.06 -18.34
N GLY A 256 0.99 -4.94 -19.26
CA GLY A 256 1.54 -3.66 -19.73
C GLY A 256 2.70 -3.13 -18.89
N LEU A 257 3.22 -3.91 -17.93
CA LEU A 257 4.39 -3.50 -17.14
C LEU A 257 5.69 -3.82 -17.90
N GLY A 258 6.59 -2.84 -17.99
CA GLY A 258 7.91 -3.00 -18.58
C GLY A 258 8.95 -3.53 -17.59
N LEU A 259 9.96 -4.23 -18.09
CA LEU A 259 11.16 -4.57 -17.31
C LEU A 259 12.08 -3.35 -17.20
N HIS A 260 12.35 -2.91 -15.97
CA HIS A 260 13.21 -1.79 -15.64
C HIS A 260 14.27 -2.25 -14.61
N PRO A 261 15.52 -2.52 -15.02
CA PRO A 261 16.56 -3.01 -14.11
C PRO A 261 16.93 -2.06 -12.96
N ASN A 262 16.64 -0.76 -13.12
CA ASN A 262 16.84 0.28 -12.10
C ASN A 262 15.50 0.92 -11.77
N LEU A 263 14.46 0.12 -11.60
CA LEU A 263 13.14 0.62 -11.22
C LEU A 263 13.25 1.29 -9.85
N ALA A 264 12.88 2.56 -9.76
CA ALA A 264 12.73 3.21 -8.47
C ALA A 264 11.66 2.45 -7.67
N SER A 265 12.05 1.88 -6.53
CA SER A 265 11.17 1.07 -5.70
C SER A 265 10.45 1.94 -4.67
N ILE A 266 9.18 1.64 -4.39
CA ILE A 266 8.50 2.20 -3.21
C ILE A 266 9.27 1.83 -1.92
N ASP A 267 9.95 0.67 -1.89
CA ASP A 267 10.65 0.15 -0.72
C ASP A 267 11.95 0.89 -0.38
N ALA A 268 12.63 1.43 -1.37
CA ALA A 268 13.99 1.97 -1.23
C ALA A 268 14.19 3.35 -1.84
N GLY A 269 13.19 3.87 -2.57
CA GLY A 269 13.34 5.09 -3.36
C GLY A 269 12.80 6.35 -2.67
N VAL A 270 11.65 6.24 -1.99
CA VAL A 270 10.88 7.42 -1.56
C VAL A 270 10.48 7.29 -0.10
N HIS A 271 10.58 8.39 0.65
CA HIS A 271 10.02 8.46 1.99
C HIS A 271 8.49 8.40 1.90
N HIS A 272 7.89 7.41 2.56
CA HIS A 272 6.45 7.18 2.51
C HIS A 272 5.94 6.77 3.88
N ARG A 273 4.62 6.86 4.04
CA ARG A 273 3.91 6.49 5.27
C ARG A 273 2.97 5.35 4.99
N HIS A 274 2.96 4.40 5.92
CA HIS A 274 1.96 3.35 5.95
C HIS A 274 0.71 3.86 6.67
N TYR A 275 -0.45 3.49 6.17
CA TYR A 275 -1.71 3.81 6.82
C TYR A 275 -2.74 2.70 6.65
N ARG A 276 -3.83 2.83 7.41
CA ARG A 276 -4.98 1.95 7.39
C ARG A 276 -6.22 2.79 7.19
N LEU A 277 -7.10 2.37 6.28
CA LEU A 277 -8.33 3.10 6.00
C LEU A 277 -9.30 3.05 7.19
N PRO A 278 -10.17 4.06 7.35
CA PRO A 278 -11.26 4.02 8.32
C PRO A 278 -12.09 2.75 8.17
N GLY A 279 -12.37 2.09 9.28
CA GLY A 279 -13.09 0.80 9.31
C GLY A 279 -12.20 -0.44 9.24
N SER A 280 -10.89 -0.31 8.98
CA SER A 280 -9.95 -1.41 9.20
C SER A 280 -9.82 -1.71 10.70
N LEU A 281 -9.59 -2.98 11.04
CA LEU A 281 -9.34 -3.45 12.40
C LEU A 281 -7.93 -3.05 12.89
N PRO A 282 -7.79 -2.71 14.19
CA PRO A 282 -6.48 -2.67 14.85
C PRO A 282 -5.74 -4.01 14.78
N LYS A 283 -4.42 -4.02 14.95
CA LYS A 283 -3.57 -5.22 14.84
C LYS A 283 -4.09 -6.41 15.66
N GLU A 284 -4.43 -6.17 16.92
CA GLU A 284 -4.91 -7.20 17.84
C GLU A 284 -6.28 -7.76 17.47
N ASP A 285 -7.19 -6.89 17.00
CA ASP A 285 -8.51 -7.30 16.55
C ASP A 285 -8.42 -8.06 15.23
N LEU A 286 -7.54 -7.63 14.31
CA LEU A 286 -7.29 -8.33 13.06
C LEU A 286 -6.67 -9.71 13.32
N ALA A 287 -5.68 -9.80 14.20
CA ALA A 287 -5.08 -11.07 14.58
C ALA A 287 -6.13 -12.05 15.11
N ARG A 288 -7.00 -11.60 16.03
CA ARG A 288 -8.12 -12.40 16.55
C ARG A 288 -9.09 -12.82 15.45
N SER A 289 -9.51 -11.88 14.60
CA SER A 289 -10.40 -12.14 13.47
C SER A 289 -9.84 -13.18 12.48
N LEU A 290 -8.53 -13.13 12.22
CA LEU A 290 -7.84 -14.12 11.39
C LEU A 290 -7.82 -15.50 12.06
N LEU A 291 -7.49 -15.59 13.35
CA LEU A 291 -7.54 -16.84 14.12
C LEU A 291 -8.94 -17.46 14.09
N ASP A 292 -9.98 -16.66 14.30
CA ASP A 292 -11.38 -17.09 14.24
C ASP A 292 -11.79 -17.57 12.84
N SER A 293 -11.05 -17.15 11.80
CA SER A 293 -11.27 -17.53 10.40
C SER A 293 -10.43 -18.74 9.97
N GLY A 294 -9.81 -19.45 10.92
CA GLY A 294 -9.03 -20.67 10.67
C GLY A 294 -7.54 -20.45 10.45
N PHE A 295 -7.04 -19.21 10.59
CA PHE A 295 -5.59 -19.01 10.63
C PHE A 295 -5.01 -19.53 11.94
N ARG A 296 -3.73 -19.88 11.92
CA ARG A 296 -2.95 -20.24 13.11
C ARG A 296 -1.67 -19.44 13.16
N VAL A 297 -1.16 -19.18 14.36
CA VAL A 297 0.16 -18.57 14.52
C VAL A 297 1.22 -19.50 13.94
N TRP A 298 2.10 -18.97 13.10
CA TRP A 298 3.28 -19.70 12.66
C TRP A 298 4.28 -19.74 13.82
N ASP A 299 4.36 -20.90 14.46
CA ASP A 299 5.44 -21.22 15.40
C ASP A 299 6.55 -21.96 14.65
N ARG A 300 7.73 -21.33 14.50
CA ARG A 300 8.92 -21.94 13.86
C ARG A 300 9.37 -23.24 14.56
N GLY A 301 8.83 -23.56 15.74
CA GLY A 301 9.23 -24.71 16.56
C GLY A 301 8.54 -26.05 16.32
N ARG A 302 7.53 -26.19 15.43
CA ARG A 302 6.83 -27.49 15.23
C ARG A 302 7.29 -28.33 14.02
N GLY A 303 8.43 -28.00 13.42
CA GLY A 303 9.04 -28.74 12.31
C GLY A 303 10.18 -29.68 12.68
N ALA A 304 10.74 -29.58 13.89
CA ALA A 304 11.69 -30.57 14.40
C ALA A 304 10.93 -31.55 15.30
N ALA A 305 10.43 -32.63 14.71
CA ALA A 305 10.21 -33.83 15.50
C ALA A 305 11.55 -34.20 16.14
N GLU A 306 11.67 -34.06 17.46
CA GLU A 306 12.77 -34.66 18.20
C GLU A 306 12.74 -36.19 17.96
N PRO A 307 13.89 -36.82 17.68
CA PRO A 307 13.98 -38.25 17.39
C PRO A 307 13.59 -39.16 18.57
#